data_AF-A0A5C5AY19-F1
#
_entry.id   AF-A0A5C5AY19-F1
#
_cell.length_a   1.000
_cell.length_b   1.000
_cell.length_c   1.000
_cell.angle_alpha   90.00
_cell.angle_beta   90.00
_cell.angle_gamma   90.00
#
_symmetry.space_group_name_H-M   'P 1'
#
loop_
_entity.id
_entity.type
_entity.pdbx_description
1 polymer ?
#
loop_
_entity_poly.entity_id
_entity_poly.type
_entity_poly.pdbx_seq_one_letter_code
_entity_poly.pdbx_strand_id
1 'polypeptide(L)'
;MKMIEFKSIIHSYKLKRKIAKDLYGKRDELTMLLNELNYMKSTVTSEKKKDNILSRLELIYQNMKLDKLYPLPVACNSKLLERLEKESLHTIEDGVNCLHYMLDMNYEKIKQYGSNTSRSFVPLSQSSICLADCICLTGFVLGLLGAISFGGFILSLCSIT
;
A
#
# COMPACT_ATOMS: atom_id res chain seq x y z
N MET A 1 29.92 -6.64 -7.21
CA MET A 1 28.54 -7.20 -7.30
C MET A 1 28.40 -7.88 -8.65
N LYS A 2 28.04 -9.16 -8.69
CA LYS A 2 27.93 -9.92 -9.95
C LYS A 2 26.63 -9.52 -10.68
N MET A 3 26.61 -9.56 -12.02
CA MET A 3 25.43 -9.19 -12.83
C MET A 3 24.15 -9.94 -12.43
N ILE A 4 24.28 -11.19 -11.99
CA ILE A 4 23.16 -12.03 -11.53
C ILE A 4 22.54 -11.49 -10.23
N GLU A 5 23.36 -10.99 -9.30
CA GLU A 5 22.90 -10.41 -8.03
C GLU A 5 22.11 -9.12 -8.28
N PHE A 6 22.58 -8.27 -9.20
CA PHE A 6 21.88 -7.03 -9.53
C PHE A 6 20.51 -7.28 -10.18
N LYS A 7 20.41 -8.27 -11.09
CA LYS A 7 19.12 -8.67 -11.68
C LYS A 7 18.14 -9.19 -10.62
N SER A 8 18.63 -9.96 -9.65
CA SER A 8 17.83 -10.45 -8.52
C SER A 8 17.30 -9.30 -7.65
N ILE A 9 18.15 -8.32 -7.34
CA ILE A 9 17.76 -7.12 -6.57
C ILE A 9 16.66 -6.33 -7.29
N ILE A 10 16.81 -6.07 -8.60
CA ILE A 10 15.79 -5.36 -9.39
C ILE A 10 14.48 -6.13 -9.42
N HIS A 11 14.53 -7.45 -9.62
CA HIS A 11 13.33 -8.27 -9.64
C HIS A 11 12.60 -8.25 -8.29
N SER A 12 13.34 -8.44 -7.19
CA SER A 12 12.79 -8.35 -5.83
C SER A 12 12.15 -6.98 -5.57
N TYR A 13 12.82 -5.89 -5.95
CA TYR A 13 12.29 -4.53 -5.84
C TYR A 13 10.97 -4.37 -6.61
N LYS A 14 10.92 -4.80 -7.89
CA LYS A 14 9.70 -4.72 -8.71
C LYS A 14 8.55 -5.51 -8.10
N LEU A 15 8.82 -6.70 -7.57
CA LEU A 15 7.83 -7.53 -6.89
C LEU A 15 7.30 -6.85 -5.62
N LYS A 16 8.20 -6.36 -4.75
CA LYS A 16 7.83 -5.63 -3.53
C LYS A 16 6.98 -4.40 -3.83
N ARG A 17 7.32 -3.68 -4.90
CA ARG A 17 6.57 -2.52 -5.39
C ARG A 17 5.17 -2.87 -5.88
N LYS A 18 5.04 -3.97 -6.64
CA LYS A 18 3.72 -4.47 -7.07
C LYS A 18 2.86 -4.85 -5.87
N ILE A 19 3.37 -5.67 -4.96
CA ILE A 19 2.66 -6.08 -3.74
C ILE A 19 2.28 -4.87 -2.88
N ALA A 20 3.19 -3.91 -2.72
CA ALA A 20 2.91 -2.69 -1.97
C ALA A 20 1.76 -1.88 -2.59
N LYS A 21 1.80 -1.67 -3.90
CA LYS A 21 0.75 -0.98 -4.64
C LYS A 21 -0.59 -1.68 -4.48
N ASP A 22 -0.63 -3.00 -4.66
CA ASP A 22 -1.88 -3.76 -4.67
C ASP A 22 -2.50 -3.87 -3.27
N LEU A 23 -1.69 -4.03 -2.21
CA LEU A 23 -2.19 -4.18 -0.84
C LEU A 23 -2.31 -2.85 -0.10
N TYR A 24 -1.19 -2.14 0.09
CA TYR A 24 -1.17 -0.90 0.85
C TYR A 24 -1.85 0.25 0.11
N GLY A 25 -1.79 0.27 -1.23
CA GLY A 25 -2.55 1.24 -2.03
C GLY A 25 -4.07 1.05 -1.88
N LYS A 26 -4.54 -0.21 -1.87
CA LYS A 26 -5.95 -0.53 -1.62
C LYS A 26 -6.38 -0.15 -0.21
N ARG A 27 -5.55 -0.42 0.81
CA ARG A 27 -5.78 0.05 2.18
C ARG A 27 -5.92 1.58 2.25
N ASP A 28 -5.04 2.31 1.58
CA ASP A 28 -5.08 3.77 1.56
C ASP A 28 -6.37 4.29 0.86
N GLU A 29 -6.81 3.65 -0.23
CA GLU A 29 -8.08 3.97 -0.89
C GLU A 29 -9.29 3.75 0.03
N LEU A 30 -9.37 2.60 0.71
CA LEU A 30 -10.45 2.29 1.65
C LEU A 30 -10.48 3.26 2.83
N THR A 31 -9.31 3.62 3.34
CA THR A 31 -9.18 4.58 4.45
C THR A 31 -9.67 5.96 4.02
N MET A 32 -9.36 6.38 2.79
CA MET A 32 -9.84 7.65 2.25
C MET A 32 -11.37 7.66 2.10
N LEU A 33 -11.96 6.58 1.59
CA LEU A 33 -13.41 6.41 1.50
C LEU A 33 -14.08 6.43 2.88
N LEU A 34 -13.45 5.79 3.88
CA LEU A 34 -13.95 5.75 5.25
C LEU A 34 -13.99 7.15 5.85
N ASN A 35 -12.93 7.93 5.64
CA ASN A 35 -12.89 9.32 6.06
C ASN A 35 -13.97 10.16 5.35
N GLU A 36 -14.23 9.90 4.07
CA GLU A 36 -15.27 10.62 3.32
C GLU A 36 -16.68 10.30 3.84
N LEU A 37 -16.99 9.04 4.14
CA LEU A 37 -18.27 8.65 4.73
C LEU A 37 -18.43 9.18 6.15
N ASN A 38 -17.38 9.12 6.97
CA ASN A 38 -17.41 9.70 8.32
C ASN A 38 -17.64 11.21 8.29
N TYR A 39 -17.03 11.92 7.33
CA TYR A 39 -17.31 13.33 7.12
C TYR A 39 -18.79 13.56 6.78
N MET A 40 -19.38 12.74 5.91
CA MET A 40 -20.80 12.85 5.54
C MET A 40 -21.75 12.55 6.69
N LYS A 41 -21.37 11.68 7.63
CA LYS A 41 -22.14 11.46 8.88
C LYS A 41 -22.31 12.75 9.68
N SER A 42 -21.33 13.66 9.59
CA SER A 42 -21.31 14.94 10.31
C SER A 42 -21.85 16.13 9.50
N THR A 43 -22.19 15.96 8.22
CA THR A 43 -22.60 17.06 7.34
C THR A 43 -23.88 16.76 6.57
N VAL A 44 -24.72 17.77 6.34
CA VAL A 44 -25.86 17.66 5.42
C VAL A 44 -25.31 17.48 4.00
N THR A 45 -25.44 16.27 3.47
CA THR A 45 -24.88 15.87 2.16
C THR A 45 -26.02 15.52 1.20
N SER A 46 -25.85 15.77 -0.09
CA SER A 46 -26.88 15.41 -1.07
C SER A 46 -27.01 13.90 -1.23
N GLU A 47 -28.25 13.41 -1.38
CA GLU A 47 -28.55 11.99 -1.58
C GLU A 47 -27.78 11.41 -2.77
N LYS A 48 -27.65 12.19 -3.86
CA LYS A 48 -26.85 11.82 -5.03
C LYS A 48 -25.37 11.53 -4.70
N LYS A 49 -24.77 12.30 -3.77
CA LYS A 49 -23.38 12.07 -3.36
C LYS A 49 -23.26 10.81 -2.52
N LYS A 50 -24.23 10.57 -1.63
CA LYS A 50 -24.33 9.35 -0.83
C LYS A 50 -24.39 8.12 -1.73
N ASP A 51 -25.33 8.11 -2.68
CA ASP A 51 -25.56 6.96 -3.56
C ASP A 51 -24.33 6.65 -4.41
N ASN A 52 -23.65 7.68 -4.94
CA ASN A 52 -22.42 7.48 -5.72
C ASN A 52 -21.32 6.77 -4.92
N ILE A 53 -21.15 7.13 -3.65
CA ILE A 53 -20.12 6.51 -2.79
C ILE A 53 -20.51 5.10 -2.41
N LEU A 54 -21.79 4.85 -2.11
CA LEU A 54 -22.28 3.51 -1.82
C LEU A 54 -22.13 2.59 -3.05
N SER A 55 -22.45 3.07 -4.25
CA SER A 55 -22.21 2.32 -5.50
C SER A 55 -20.72 2.05 -5.75
N ARG A 56 -19.84 3.03 -5.46
CA ARG A 56 -18.39 2.82 -5.53
C ARG A 56 -17.94 1.76 -4.53
N LEU A 57 -18.47 1.78 -3.31
CA LEU A 57 -18.15 0.81 -2.27
C LEU A 57 -18.57 -0.60 -2.67
N GLU A 58 -19.78 -0.75 -3.23
CA GLU A 58 -20.29 -2.02 -3.74
C GLU A 58 -19.38 -2.60 -4.82
N LEU A 59 -18.92 -1.77 -5.77
CA LEU A 59 -17.98 -2.19 -6.80
C LEU A 59 -16.65 -2.70 -6.20
N ILE A 60 -16.09 -1.98 -5.22
CA ILE A 60 -14.84 -2.39 -4.56
C ILE A 60 -15.05 -3.71 -3.81
N TYR A 61 -16.20 -3.89 -3.17
CA TYR A 61 -16.56 -5.13 -2.49
C TYR A 61 -16.61 -6.31 -3.46
N GLN A 62 -17.31 -6.18 -4.59
CA GLN A 62 -17.37 -7.24 -5.61
C GLN A 62 -15.96 -7.62 -6.13
N ASN A 63 -15.11 -6.61 -6.34
CA ASN A 63 -13.72 -6.83 -6.75
C ASN A 63 -12.90 -7.55 -5.66
N MET A 64 -13.17 -7.31 -4.38
CA MET A 64 -12.50 -8.03 -3.29
C MET A 64 -12.94 -9.48 -3.20
N LYS A 65 -14.23 -9.76 -3.39
CA LYS A 65 -14.79 -11.12 -3.35
C LYS A 65 -14.20 -12.01 -4.45
N LEU A 66 -13.93 -11.43 -5.62
CA LEU A 66 -13.36 -12.13 -6.77
C LEU A 66 -11.81 -12.13 -6.79
N ASP A 67 -11.15 -11.54 -5.79
CA ASP A 67 -9.70 -11.41 -5.76
C ASP A 67 -9.02 -12.78 -5.55
N LYS A 68 -8.37 -13.27 -6.62
CA LYS A 68 -7.58 -14.50 -6.62
C LYS A 68 -6.09 -14.26 -6.40
N LEU A 69 -5.64 -13.00 -6.38
CA LEU A 69 -4.22 -12.66 -6.35
C LEU A 69 -3.62 -12.83 -4.95
N TYR A 70 -4.41 -12.53 -3.92
CA TYR A 70 -4.02 -12.61 -2.51
C TYR A 70 -5.06 -13.41 -1.71
N PRO A 71 -5.10 -14.74 -1.88
CA PRO A 71 -6.13 -15.57 -1.28
C PRO A 71 -5.95 -15.70 0.25
N LEU A 72 -6.97 -15.35 1.03
CA LEU A 72 -6.93 -15.63 2.47
C LEU A 72 -7.23 -17.12 2.75
N PRO A 73 -6.74 -17.69 3.86
CA PRO A 73 -7.13 -19.01 4.33
C PRO A 73 -8.65 -19.11 4.38
N VAL A 74 -9.21 -20.23 3.92
CA VAL A 74 -10.66 -20.40 3.73
C VAL A 74 -11.45 -19.99 4.97
N ALA A 75 -11.01 -20.38 6.17
CA ALA A 75 -11.68 -20.04 7.42
C ALA A 75 -11.65 -18.53 7.76
N CYS A 76 -10.57 -17.82 7.41
CA CYS A 76 -10.47 -16.38 7.60
C CYS A 76 -11.32 -15.63 6.55
N ASN A 77 -11.21 -16.08 5.29
CA ASN A 77 -11.95 -15.49 4.18
C ASN A 77 -13.46 -15.66 4.34
N SER A 78 -13.94 -16.86 4.68
CA SER A 78 -15.37 -17.14 4.84
C SER A 78 -15.99 -16.31 5.96
N LYS A 79 -15.33 -16.20 7.11
CA LYS A 79 -15.81 -15.41 8.25
C LYS A 79 -15.92 -13.91 7.92
N LEU A 80 -14.95 -13.36 7.20
CA LEU A 80 -14.96 -11.96 6.81
C LEU A 80 -15.97 -11.68 5.70
N LEU A 81 -16.08 -12.57 4.72
CA LEU A 81 -17.10 -12.49 3.66
C LEU A 81 -18.52 -12.62 4.23
N GLU A 82 -18.75 -13.55 5.16
CA GLU A 82 -20.07 -13.71 5.79
C GLU A 82 -20.50 -12.45 6.54
N ARG A 83 -19.55 -11.73 7.17
CA ARG A 83 -19.84 -10.43 7.81
C ARG A 83 -20.16 -9.35 6.78
N LEU A 84 -19.39 -9.28 5.70
CA LEU A 84 -19.63 -8.35 4.61
C LEU A 84 -20.97 -8.60 3.90
N GLU A 85 -21.36 -9.86 3.70
CA GLU A 85 -22.63 -10.23 3.06
C GLU A 85 -23.86 -9.91 3.92
N LYS A 86 -23.68 -9.73 5.23
CA LYS A 86 -24.74 -9.32 6.15
C LYS A 86 -24.96 -7.81 6.19
N GLU A 87 -23.99 -7.02 5.73
CA GLU A 87 -24.13 -5.56 5.67
C GLU A 87 -24.96 -5.15 4.45
N SER A 88 -26.01 -4.36 4.66
CA SER A 88 -26.84 -3.80 3.60
C SER A 88 -26.37 -2.40 3.25
N LEU A 89 -25.93 -2.10 2.03
CA LEU A 89 -25.40 -0.78 1.67
C LEU A 89 -26.50 0.28 1.42
N HIS A 90 -27.35 0.53 2.40
CA HIS A 90 -28.47 1.47 2.28
C HIS A 90 -28.24 2.79 3.03
N THR A 91 -27.43 2.75 4.08
CA THR A 91 -27.09 3.93 4.89
C THR A 91 -25.60 4.23 4.90
N ILE A 92 -25.25 5.45 5.33
CA ILE A 92 -23.85 5.84 5.56
C ILE A 92 -23.20 4.96 6.64
N GLU A 93 -23.96 4.58 7.66
CA GLU A 93 -23.48 3.75 8.76
C GLU A 93 -23.14 2.34 8.29
N ASP A 94 -23.99 1.74 7.45
CA ASP A 94 -23.71 0.45 6.83
C ASP A 94 -22.48 0.52 5.92
N GLY A 95 -22.33 1.62 5.18
CA GLY A 95 -21.14 1.88 4.36
C GLY A 95 -19.84 1.96 5.19
N VAL A 96 -19.90 2.60 6.37
CA VAL A 96 -18.78 2.67 7.32
C VAL A 96 -18.44 1.28 7.86
N ASN A 97 -19.44 0.51 8.29
CA ASN A 97 -19.24 -0.87 8.79
C ASN A 97 -18.63 -1.78 7.70
N CYS A 98 -19.17 -1.72 6.49
CA CYS A 98 -18.65 -2.44 5.33
C CYS A 98 -17.18 -2.09 5.07
N LEU A 99 -16.81 -0.80 5.09
CA LEU A 99 -15.41 -0.38 4.94
C LEU A 99 -14.50 -0.90 6.05
N HIS A 100 -14.97 -0.96 7.30
CA HIS A 100 -14.19 -1.55 8.39
C HIS A 100 -13.89 -3.03 8.14
N TYR A 101 -14.87 -3.83 7.71
CA TYR A 101 -14.64 -5.23 7.37
C TYR A 101 -13.74 -5.41 6.14
N MET A 102 -13.88 -4.55 5.14
CA MET A 102 -13.01 -4.53 3.96
C MET A 102 -11.56 -4.18 4.32
N LEU A 103 -11.36 -3.25 5.27
CA LEU A 103 -10.06 -2.91 5.83
C LEU A 103 -9.47 -4.09 6.62
N ASP A 104 -10.24 -4.74 7.49
CA ASP A 104 -9.81 -5.93 8.24
C ASP A 104 -9.31 -7.04 7.29
N MET A 105 -10.08 -7.31 6.24
CA MET A 105 -9.68 -8.27 5.22
C MET A 105 -8.39 -7.84 4.49
N ASN A 106 -8.24 -6.55 4.20
CA ASN A 106 -7.01 -6.04 3.60
C ASN A 106 -5.81 -6.14 4.54
N TYR A 107 -5.98 -5.89 5.84
CA TYR A 107 -4.94 -6.05 6.85
C TYR A 107 -4.48 -7.50 6.98
N GLU A 108 -5.39 -8.46 6.95
CA GLU A 108 -5.01 -9.89 6.93
C GLU A 108 -4.23 -10.25 5.65
N LYS A 109 -4.60 -9.68 4.50
CA LYS A 109 -3.82 -9.85 3.26
C LYS A 109 -2.42 -9.22 3.39
N ILE A 110 -2.29 -8.03 3.98
CA ILE A 110 -1.00 -7.39 4.26
C ILE A 110 -0.15 -8.24 5.19
N LYS A 111 -0.74 -8.82 6.24
CA LYS A 111 -0.04 -9.67 7.19
C LYS A 111 0.57 -10.90 6.52
N GLN A 112 -0.17 -11.53 5.60
CA GLN A 112 0.27 -12.75 4.93
C GLN A 112 1.22 -12.49 3.76
N TYR A 113 0.92 -11.51 2.92
CA TYR A 113 1.60 -11.28 1.64
C TYR A 113 2.49 -10.04 1.64
N GLY A 114 2.19 -9.09 2.52
CA GLY A 114 2.85 -7.80 2.62
C GLY A 114 3.97 -7.72 3.67
N SER A 115 4.23 -8.79 4.43
CA SER A 115 5.20 -8.80 5.54
C SER A 115 6.63 -8.49 5.13
N ASN A 116 7.03 -8.87 3.90
CA ASN A 116 8.35 -8.61 3.34
C ASN A 116 8.43 -7.33 2.48
N THR A 117 7.37 -6.52 2.47
CA THR A 117 7.31 -5.22 1.79
C THR A 117 6.86 -4.12 2.76
N SER A 118 6.82 -2.89 2.29
CA SER A 118 6.43 -1.73 3.08
C SER A 118 5.57 -0.78 2.27
N ARG A 119 4.76 0.03 2.95
CA ARG A 119 4.04 1.16 2.36
C ARG A 119 4.97 2.13 1.62
N SER A 120 6.26 2.21 1.98
CA SER A 120 7.23 3.10 1.32
C SER A 120 7.43 2.81 -0.18
N PHE A 121 7.04 1.61 -0.64
CA PHE A 121 7.08 1.22 -2.05
C PHE A 121 5.82 1.62 -2.82
N VAL A 122 4.78 2.13 -2.15
CA VAL A 122 3.61 2.69 -2.82
C VAL A 122 4.02 3.98 -3.51
N PRO A 123 3.70 4.16 -4.81
CA PRO A 123 4.00 5.41 -5.51
C PRO A 123 3.35 6.61 -4.85
N LEU A 124 4.08 7.73 -4.83
CA LEU A 124 3.53 9.02 -4.41
C LEU A 124 2.62 9.52 -5.54
N SER A 125 1.31 9.28 -5.44
CA SER A 125 0.30 9.71 -6.43
C SER A 125 0.56 9.15 -7.85
N GLN A 126 0.18 9.90 -8.90
CA GLN A 126 0.37 9.57 -10.32
C GLN A 126 1.84 9.46 -10.75
N SER A 127 2.80 9.70 -9.85
CA SER A 127 4.23 9.57 -10.16
C SER A 127 4.67 8.11 -10.21
N SER A 128 5.77 7.85 -10.90
CA SER A 128 6.47 6.57 -10.86
C SER A 128 7.48 6.49 -9.71
N ILE A 129 7.49 7.45 -8.78
CA ILE A 129 8.47 7.55 -7.69
C ILE A 129 7.78 7.20 -6.37
N CYS A 130 8.43 6.37 -5.56
CA CYS A 130 8.00 6.05 -4.19
C CYS A 130 9.04 6.51 -3.16
N LEU A 131 8.68 6.50 -1.88
CA LEU A 131 9.60 6.90 -0.80
C LEU A 131 10.85 5.99 -0.77
N ALA A 132 10.69 4.71 -1.10
CA ALA A 132 11.81 3.79 -1.20
C ALA A 132 12.82 4.23 -2.29
N ASP A 133 12.36 4.84 -3.40
CA ASP A 133 13.25 5.38 -4.43
C ASP A 133 14.09 6.53 -3.89
N CYS A 134 13.47 7.44 -3.13
CA CYS A 134 14.17 8.55 -2.48
C CYS A 134 15.24 8.04 -1.50
N ILE A 135 14.92 7.01 -0.71
CA ILE A 135 15.86 6.39 0.24
C ILE A 135 17.03 5.72 -0.50
N CYS A 136 16.75 4.98 -1.58
CA CYS A 136 17.79 4.34 -2.38
C CYS A 136 18.70 5.37 -3.06
N LEU A 137 18.15 6.43 -3.63
CA LEU A 137 18.91 7.49 -4.29
C LEU A 137 19.76 8.28 -3.29
N THR A 138 19.19 8.68 -2.16
CA THR A 138 19.93 9.42 -1.12
C THR A 138 21.05 8.56 -0.51
N GLY A 139 20.79 7.28 -0.22
CA GLY A 139 21.81 6.35 0.24
C GLY A 139 22.95 6.14 -0.77
N PHE A 140 22.62 6.06 -2.06
CA PHE A 140 23.63 5.96 -3.12
C PHE A 140 24.50 7.20 -3.21
N VAL A 141 23.89 8.40 -3.22
CA VAL A 141 24.60 9.68 -3.29
C VAL A 141 25.49 9.87 -2.05
N LEU A 142 24.96 9.66 -0.85
CA LEU A 142 25.73 9.78 0.39
C LEU A 142 26.86 8.75 0.48
N GLY A 143 26.63 7.51 0.02
CA GLY A 143 27.67 6.49 -0.04
C GLY A 143 28.81 6.85 -1.00
N LEU A 144 28.49 7.41 -2.17
CA LEU A 144 29.48 7.93 -3.12
C LEU A 144 30.27 9.11 -2.55
N LEU A 145 29.59 10.10 -1.98
CA LEU A 145 30.26 11.23 -1.33
C LEU A 145 31.14 10.78 -0.17
N GLY A 146 30.68 9.83 0.64
CA GLY A 146 31.45 9.22 1.73
C GLY A 146 32.71 8.51 1.21
N ALA A 147 32.58 7.71 0.13
CA ALA A 147 33.72 7.02 -0.46
C ALA A 147 34.76 7.99 -1.06
N ILE A 148 34.31 9.05 -1.73
CA ILE A 148 35.19 10.06 -2.33
C ILE A 148 35.91 10.88 -1.25
N SER A 149 35.18 11.33 -0.22
CA SER A 149 35.75 12.11 0.88
C SER A 149 36.72 11.28 1.73
N PHE A 150 36.37 10.03 2.06
CA PHE A 150 37.25 9.13 2.80
C PHE A 150 38.48 8.73 1.98
N GLY A 151 38.30 8.42 0.69
CA GLY A 151 39.42 8.12 -0.21
C GLY A 151 40.37 9.32 -0.39
N GLY A 152 39.82 10.53 -0.54
CA GLY A 152 40.60 11.77 -0.61
C GLY A 152 41.33 12.08 0.70
N PHE A 153 40.71 11.80 1.85
CA PHE A 153 41.35 11.97 3.15
C PHE A 153 42.53 11.01 3.38
N ILE A 154 42.39 9.74 3.00
CA ILE A 154 43.49 8.76 3.08
C ILE A 154 44.64 9.13 2.14
N LEU A 155 44.34 9.53 0.89
CA LEU A 155 45.37 9.99 -0.05
C LEU A 155 46.11 11.24 0.44
N SER A 156 45.39 12.17 1.09
CA SER A 156 45.99 13.36 1.71
C SER A 156 46.94 12.99 2.85
N LEU A 157 46.52 12.08 3.75
CA LEU A 157 47.38 11.58 4.83
C LEU A 157 48.63 10.87 4.30
N CYS A 158 48.50 10.04 3.26
CA CYS A 158 49.63 9.37 2.63
C CYS A 158 50.61 10.32 1.91
N SER A 159 50.17 11.53 1.53
CA SER A 159 51.03 12.54 0.91
C SER A 159 51.82 13.40 1.94
N ILE A 160 51.49 13.31 3.23
CA ILE A 160 52.11 14.09 4.31
C ILE A 160 53.23 13.29 5.02
N THR A 161 53.34 11.98 4.76
CA THR A 161 54.48 11.11 5.09
C THR A 161 55.48 11.03 3.95
#